data_AF-A0A0F2LKB3-F1
#
_entry.id   AF-A0A0F2LKB3-F1
#
_cell.length_a   1.000
_cell.length_b   1.000
_cell.length_c   1.000
_cell.angle_alpha   90.00
_cell.angle_beta   90.00
_cell.angle_gamma   90.00
#
_symmetry.space_group_name_H-M   'P 1'
#
loop_
_entity.id
_entity.type
_entity.pdbx_description
1 polymer ?
#
loop_
_entity_poly.entity_id
_entity_poly.type
_entity_poly.pdbx_seq_one_letter_code
_entity_poly.pdbx_strand_id
1 'polypeptide(L)'
;TLHDERGEVTWSVLMKGVDVVEAYRRIGSALVKAIELLGLKAEFSPINDVTVMGKKVVGMAGAKKRDAVLVHGTFMFSTYLGYMKVIKSPEAKVREKGSPEGRVSNLSVLLGREISRGEAVEALIEGFSSVFELRDGELTELEVELSSQLKFKYTNERWTYLR
;
A
#
# COMPACT_ATOMS: atom_id res chain seq x y z
N THR A 1 2.89 -3.88 12.41
CA THR A 1 2.19 -2.99 11.45
C THR A 1 0.78 -2.79 11.95
N LEU A 2 0.18 -1.63 11.70
CA LEU A 2 -1.20 -1.36 12.04
C LEU A 2 -1.95 -0.95 10.77
N HIS A 3 -3.21 -1.37 10.67
CA HIS A 3 -4.12 -1.08 9.57
C HIS A 3 -5.36 -0.40 10.12
N ASP A 4 -5.78 0.70 9.51
CA ASP A 4 -7.05 1.36 9.80
C ASP A 4 -8.09 0.96 8.75
N GLU A 5 -8.90 -0.05 9.06
CA GLU A 5 -9.89 -0.62 8.15
C GLU A 5 -10.86 0.41 7.54
N ARG A 6 -11.04 1.56 8.22
CA ARG A 6 -11.97 2.62 7.80
C ARG A 6 -11.28 3.76 7.06
N GLY A 7 -9.99 3.96 7.30
CA GLY A 7 -9.21 5.07 6.75
C GLY A 7 -8.23 4.68 5.64
N GLU A 8 -8.12 3.39 5.30
CA GLU A 8 -7.21 2.94 4.25
C GLU A 8 -7.80 1.88 3.32
N VAL A 9 -7.23 1.79 2.12
CA VAL A 9 -7.45 0.69 1.19
C VAL A 9 -6.14 -0.09 1.05
N THR A 10 -6.19 -1.40 1.32
CA THR A 10 -5.07 -2.30 1.03
C THR A 10 -5.25 -2.91 -0.36
N TRP A 11 -4.15 -3.07 -1.07
CA TRP A 11 -4.14 -3.60 -2.44
C TRP A 11 -2.92 -4.48 -2.64
N SER A 12 -2.96 -5.36 -3.63
CA SER A 12 -1.86 -6.24 -4.02
C SER A 12 -1.82 -6.40 -5.53
N VAL A 13 -0.62 -6.42 -6.09
CA VAL A 13 -0.35 -6.63 -7.52
C VAL A 13 0.71 -7.72 -7.64
N LEU A 14 0.41 -8.74 -8.44
CA LEU A 14 1.34 -9.81 -8.79
C LEU A 14 1.80 -9.62 -10.24
N MET A 15 3.12 -9.59 -10.46
CA MET A 15 3.72 -9.37 -11.78
C MET A 15 4.74 -10.48 -12.07
N LYS A 16 4.75 -10.99 -13.29
CA LYS A 16 5.71 -12.00 -13.75
C LYS A 16 6.72 -11.38 -14.70
N GLY A 17 7.98 -11.83 -14.64
CA GLY A 17 9.04 -11.41 -15.57
C GLY A 17 9.59 -10.00 -15.33
N VAL A 18 9.30 -9.39 -14.18
CA VAL A 18 9.85 -8.09 -13.78
C VAL A 18 10.71 -8.22 -12.52
N ASP A 19 11.63 -7.29 -12.32
CA ASP A 19 12.29 -7.13 -11.03
C ASP A 19 11.46 -6.27 -10.06
N VAL A 20 11.89 -6.24 -8.80
CA VAL A 20 11.15 -5.55 -7.73
C VAL A 20 11.17 -4.02 -7.89
N VAL A 21 12.27 -3.47 -8.41
CA VAL A 21 12.43 -2.02 -8.59
C VAL A 21 11.50 -1.55 -9.70
N GLU A 22 11.47 -2.28 -10.81
CA GLU A 22 10.57 -2.05 -11.93
C GLU A 22 9.11 -2.20 -11.53
N ALA A 23 8.77 -3.21 -10.71
CA ALA A 23 7.44 -3.37 -10.16
C ALA A 23 7.01 -2.17 -9.31
N TYR A 24 7.88 -1.70 -8.39
CA TYR A 24 7.59 -0.50 -7.58
C TYR A 24 7.43 0.74 -8.44
N ARG A 25 8.23 0.91 -9.49
CA ARG A 25 8.14 2.07 -10.39
C ARG A 25 6.80 2.09 -11.13
N ARG A 26 6.40 0.97 -11.74
CA ARG A 26 5.12 0.85 -12.47
C ARG A 26 3.92 1.08 -11.55
N ILE A 27 3.91 0.43 -10.40
CA ILE A 27 2.84 0.57 -9.41
C ILE A 27 2.84 1.98 -8.81
N GLY A 28 4.01 2.55 -8.53
CA GLY A 28 4.17 3.93 -8.08
C GLY A 28 3.55 4.93 -9.05
N SER A 29 3.76 4.76 -10.36
CA SER A 29 3.13 5.61 -11.38
C SER A 29 1.60 5.50 -11.37
N ALA A 30 1.05 4.30 -11.24
CA ALA A 30 -0.40 4.09 -11.12
C ALA A 30 -0.98 4.79 -9.87
N LEU A 31 -0.29 4.69 -8.74
CA LEU A 31 -0.70 5.31 -7.48
C LEU A 31 -0.60 6.83 -7.50
N VAL A 32 0.45 7.38 -8.14
CA VAL A 32 0.55 8.82 -8.39
C VAL A 32 -0.66 9.28 -9.20
N LYS A 33 -1.00 8.56 -10.28
CA LYS A 33 -2.16 8.89 -11.10
C LYS A 33 -3.47 8.86 -10.32
N ALA A 34 -3.66 7.85 -9.47
CA ALA A 34 -4.82 7.75 -8.59
C ALA A 34 -4.97 9.00 -7.69
N ILE A 35 -3.87 9.47 -7.10
CA ILE A 35 -3.89 10.64 -6.22
C ILE A 35 -4.14 11.94 -7.01
N GLU A 36 -3.60 12.05 -8.23
CA GLU A 36 -3.88 13.18 -9.12
C GLU A 36 -5.36 13.28 -9.50
N LEU A 37 -6.04 12.15 -9.71
CA LEU A 37 -7.48 12.12 -9.97
C LEU A 37 -8.31 12.65 -8.79
N LEU A 38 -7.79 12.52 -7.57
CA LEU A 38 -8.39 13.08 -6.35
C LEU A 38 -8.08 14.59 -6.17
N GLY A 39 -7.25 15.17 -7.05
CA GLY A 39 -6.92 16.59 -7.05
C GLY A 39 -5.62 16.96 -6.31
N LEU A 40 -4.79 15.99 -5.94
CA LEU A 40 -3.51 16.22 -5.26
C LEU A 40 -2.32 15.92 -6.18
N LYS A 41 -1.26 16.71 -6.09
CA LYS A 41 0.01 16.39 -6.75
C LYS A 41 0.79 15.39 -5.92
N ALA A 42 1.08 14.23 -6.50
CA ALA A 42 1.81 13.16 -5.85
C ALA A 42 3.11 12.85 -6.58
N GLU A 43 4.06 12.32 -5.83
CA GLU A 43 5.36 11.92 -6.35
C GLU A 43 5.72 10.53 -5.80
N PHE A 44 6.17 9.65 -6.69
CA PHE A 44 6.79 8.40 -6.28
C PHE A 44 8.14 8.71 -5.64
N SER A 45 8.30 8.32 -4.38
CA SER A 45 9.53 8.47 -3.61
C SER A 45 10.17 7.09 -3.46
N PRO A 46 11.23 6.78 -4.23
CA PRO A 46 11.98 5.56 -4.03
C PRO A 46 12.41 5.38 -2.57
N ILE A 47 12.41 4.15 -2.05
CA ILE A 47 12.30 2.89 -2.79
C ILE A 47 10.85 2.44 -3.01
N ASN A 48 9.91 2.82 -2.14
CA ASN A 48 8.62 2.14 -2.02
C ASN A 48 7.47 3.03 -1.48
N ASP A 49 7.61 4.34 -1.54
CA ASP A 49 6.63 5.28 -0.98
C ASP A 49 6.03 6.16 -2.08
N VAL A 50 4.81 6.66 -1.86
CA VAL A 50 4.25 7.79 -2.62
C VAL A 50 3.97 8.91 -1.64
N THR A 51 4.37 10.12 -2.02
CA THR A 51 4.28 11.30 -1.18
C THR A 51 3.46 12.40 -1.82
N VAL A 52 2.81 13.21 -0.99
CA VAL A 52 2.13 14.45 -1.37
C VAL A 52 2.65 15.53 -0.44
N MET A 53 3.15 16.64 -0.99
CA MET A 53 3.79 17.71 -0.21
C MET A 53 4.89 17.18 0.75
N GLY A 54 5.67 16.21 0.29
CA GLY A 54 6.72 15.55 1.09
C GLY A 54 6.22 14.66 2.24
N LYS A 55 4.90 14.48 2.38
CA LYS A 55 4.30 13.55 3.35
C LYS A 55 3.93 12.24 2.68
N LYS A 56 4.34 11.12 3.27
CA LYS A 56 3.97 9.79 2.80
C LYS A 56 2.46 9.57 2.94
N VAL A 57 1.82 9.12 1.87
CA VAL A 57 0.38 8.78 1.81
C VAL A 57 0.16 7.35 1.31
N VAL A 58 1.16 6.76 0.67
CA VAL A 58 1.19 5.33 0.31
C VAL A 58 2.50 4.71 0.74
N GLY A 59 2.44 3.50 1.30
CA GLY A 59 3.61 2.65 1.54
C GLY A 59 3.44 1.31 0.86
N MET A 60 4.50 0.83 0.21
CA MET A 60 4.54 -0.44 -0.50
C MET A 60 5.56 -1.39 0.13
N ALA A 61 5.31 -2.69 0.01
CA ALA A 61 6.28 -3.73 0.30
C ALA A 61 6.15 -4.83 -0.76
N GLY A 62 7.25 -5.50 -1.04
CA GLY A 62 7.31 -6.46 -2.13
C GLY A 62 8.15 -7.68 -1.78
N ALA A 63 7.77 -8.81 -2.37
CA ALA A 63 8.47 -10.07 -2.28
C ALA A 63 8.64 -10.68 -3.66
N LYS A 64 9.84 -11.17 -3.97
CA LYS A 64 10.14 -11.90 -5.21
C LYS A 64 10.27 -13.38 -4.91
N LYS A 65 9.62 -14.22 -5.71
CA LYS A 65 9.80 -15.68 -5.71
C LYS A 65 9.86 -16.17 -7.15
N ARG A 66 10.97 -16.81 -7.51
CA ARG A 66 11.27 -17.21 -8.90
C ARG A 66 11.18 -15.99 -9.82
N ASP A 67 10.33 -16.06 -10.84
CA ASP A 67 10.08 -15.03 -11.84
C ASP A 67 8.86 -14.16 -11.51
N ALA A 68 8.24 -14.34 -10.33
CA ALA A 68 7.09 -13.54 -9.88
C ALA A 68 7.48 -12.56 -8.76
N VAL A 69 6.93 -11.35 -8.84
CA VAL A 69 7.03 -10.30 -7.84
C VAL A 69 5.61 -9.98 -7.35
N LEU A 70 5.40 -10.12 -6.04
CA LEU A 70 4.21 -9.61 -5.36
C LEU A 70 4.58 -8.26 -4.74
N VAL A 71 3.82 -7.22 -5.04
CA VAL A 71 3.87 -5.95 -4.34
C VAL A 71 2.51 -5.70 -3.71
N HIS A 72 2.48 -5.29 -2.46
CA HIS A 72 1.28 -4.86 -1.78
C HIS A 72 1.51 -3.51 -1.11
N GLY A 73 0.43 -2.81 -0.77
CA GLY A 73 0.56 -1.54 -0.10
C GLY A 73 -0.71 -1.07 0.56
N THR A 74 -0.58 0.07 1.22
CA THR A 74 -1.66 0.76 1.93
C THR A 74 -1.84 2.15 1.34
N PHE A 75 -3.05 2.44 0.86
CA PHE A 75 -3.47 3.76 0.38
C PHE A 75 -4.23 4.50 1.48
N MET A 76 -3.59 5.46 2.14
CA MET A 76 -4.12 6.15 3.31
C MET A 76 -4.99 7.34 2.90
N PHE A 77 -6.27 7.09 2.64
CA PHE A 77 -7.19 8.15 2.25
C PHE A 77 -7.71 8.94 3.45
N SER A 78 -7.96 8.29 4.58
CA SER A 78 -8.49 8.92 5.81
C SER A 78 -8.01 8.25 7.11
N THR A 79 -6.82 7.62 7.11
CA THR A 79 -6.25 6.91 8.27
C THR A 79 -6.12 7.80 9.51
N TYR A 80 -6.58 7.31 10.66
CA TYR A 80 -6.36 7.97 11.95
C TYR A 80 -4.88 7.88 12.36
N LEU A 81 -4.14 8.98 12.22
CA LEU A 81 -2.69 9.00 12.45
C LEU A 81 -2.28 8.77 13.92
N GLY A 82 -3.21 8.91 14.89
CA GLY A 82 -2.92 8.65 16.31
C GLY A 82 -2.48 7.21 16.58
N TYR A 83 -2.84 6.29 15.69
CA TYR A 83 -2.39 4.92 15.64
C TYR A 83 -0.88 4.73 15.41
N MET A 84 -0.19 5.71 14.84
CA MET A 84 1.25 5.57 14.59
C MET A 84 2.07 5.47 15.87
N LYS A 85 1.54 5.95 16.99
CA LYS A 85 2.17 5.91 18.31
C LYS A 85 2.45 4.48 18.81
N VAL A 86 1.74 3.48 18.31
CA VAL A 86 1.96 2.07 18.69
C VAL A 86 2.98 1.36 17.79
N ILE A 87 3.44 1.99 16.71
CA ILE A 87 4.41 1.41 15.79
C ILE A 87 5.82 1.64 16.33
N LYS A 88 6.46 0.58 16.82
CA LYS A 88 7.89 0.60 17.19
C LYS A 88 8.75 0.65 15.93
N SER A 89 9.30 1.82 15.62
CA SER A 89 10.27 1.97 14.53
C SER A 89 11.68 1.62 15.03
N PRO A 90 12.47 0.80 14.30
CA PRO A 90 13.86 0.54 14.66
C PRO A 90 14.67 1.83 14.77
N GLU A 91 15.58 1.92 15.74
CA GLU A 91 16.36 3.15 15.99
C GLU A 91 17.13 3.64 14.77
N ALA A 92 17.67 2.72 13.96
CA ALA A 92 18.36 3.06 12.72
C ALA A 92 17.47 3.84 11.74
N LYS A 93 16.19 3.43 11.60
CA LYS A 93 15.22 4.13 10.75
C LYS A 93 14.80 5.49 11.33
N VAL A 94 14.74 5.61 12.65
CA VAL A 94 14.42 6.87 13.33
C VAL A 94 15.60 7.86 13.21
N ARG A 95 16.84 7.38 13.26
CA ARG A 95 18.04 8.21 13.03
C ARG A 95 18.14 8.70 11.59
N GLU A 96 17.86 7.85 10.62
CA GLU A 96 17.95 8.20 9.19
C GLU A 96 16.81 9.11 8.74
N LYS A 97 15.58 8.88 9.24
CA LYS A 97 14.37 9.53 8.71
C LYS A 97 13.55 10.29 9.74
N GLY A 98 13.94 10.33 11.01
CA GLY A 98 13.13 10.94 12.08
C GLY A 98 11.91 10.09 12.49
N SER A 99 11.10 10.61 13.42
CA SER A 99 9.92 9.89 13.93
C SER A 99 8.83 9.76 12.84
N PRO A 100 8.02 8.68 12.83
CA PRO A 100 6.99 8.47 11.81
C PRO A 100 5.88 9.52 11.81
N GLU A 101 5.53 10.07 12.98
CA GLU A 101 4.36 10.94 13.18
C GLU A 101 4.44 12.23 12.37
N GLY A 102 5.64 12.72 12.09
CA GLY A 102 5.86 13.93 11.29
C GLY A 102 5.94 13.68 9.78
N ARG A 103 6.02 12.43 9.32
CA ARG A 103 6.31 12.08 7.92
C ARG A 103 5.14 11.52 7.14
N VAL A 104 4.12 11.04 7.83
CA VAL A 104 2.96 10.41 7.21
C VAL A 104 1.77 11.36 7.32
N SER A 105 0.94 11.36 6.29
CA SER A 105 -0.37 12.02 6.30
C SER A 105 -1.38 11.14 5.56
N ASN A 106 -2.62 11.61 5.47
CA ASN A 106 -3.66 10.99 4.66
C ASN A 106 -4.21 12.00 3.65
N LEU A 107 -4.84 11.49 2.60
CA LEU A 107 -5.28 12.31 1.47
C LEU A 107 -6.40 13.28 1.85
N SER A 108 -7.35 12.90 2.71
CA SER A 108 -8.43 13.76 3.19
C SER A 108 -7.88 15.03 3.87
N VAL A 109 -6.89 14.86 4.74
CA VAL A 109 -6.22 15.98 5.45
C VAL A 109 -5.51 16.90 4.47
N LEU A 110 -4.77 16.34 3.51
CA LEU A 110 -4.00 17.14 2.55
C LEU A 110 -4.88 17.83 1.50
N LEU A 111 -6.03 17.24 1.16
CA LEU A 111 -7.00 17.81 0.22
C LEU A 111 -7.92 18.84 0.89
N GLY A 112 -8.08 18.79 2.21
CA GLY A 112 -8.96 19.70 2.97
C GLY A 112 -10.45 19.32 2.90
N ARG A 113 -10.77 18.10 2.46
CA ARG A 113 -12.12 17.52 2.46
C ARG A 113 -12.04 16.04 2.79
N GLU A 114 -13.13 15.47 3.28
CA GLU A 114 -13.20 14.01 3.41
C GLU A 114 -13.26 13.33 2.05
N ILE A 115 -12.48 12.25 1.92
CA ILE A 115 -12.52 11.30 0.81
C ILE A 115 -13.19 10.04 1.34
N SER A 116 -14.24 9.61 0.65
CA SER A 116 -14.90 8.35 0.97
C SER A 116 -14.07 7.15 0.50
N ARG A 117 -14.33 5.98 1.08
CA ARG A 117 -13.72 4.72 0.61
C ARG A 117 -14.05 4.45 -0.86
N GLY A 118 -15.27 4.77 -1.30
CA GLY A 118 -15.69 4.60 -2.69
C GLY A 118 -14.83 5.42 -3.66
N GLU A 119 -14.70 6.72 -3.39
CA GLU A 119 -13.82 7.60 -4.18
C GLU A 119 -12.36 7.10 -4.20
N ALA A 120 -11.85 6.64 -3.06
CA ALA A 120 -10.49 6.10 -2.97
C ALA A 120 -10.32 4.83 -3.82
N VAL A 121 -11.30 3.92 -3.80
CA VAL A 121 -11.28 2.68 -4.61
C VAL A 121 -11.41 3.00 -6.10
N GLU A 122 -12.32 3.89 -6.49
CA GLU A 122 -12.48 4.33 -7.88
C GLU A 122 -11.18 4.96 -8.42
N ALA A 123 -10.58 5.88 -7.65
CA ALA A 123 -9.31 6.49 -8.01
C ALA A 123 -8.18 5.46 -8.15
N LEU A 124 -8.14 4.45 -7.27
CA LEU A 124 -7.18 3.36 -7.38
C LEU A 124 -7.39 2.53 -8.64
N ILE A 125 -8.63 2.13 -8.95
CA ILE A 125 -8.95 1.35 -10.15
C ILE A 125 -8.52 2.13 -11.39
N GLU A 126 -8.90 3.40 -11.52
CA GLU A 126 -8.51 4.25 -12.64
C GLU A 126 -6.98 4.44 -12.73
N GLY A 127 -6.33 4.66 -11.59
CA GLY A 127 -4.88 4.77 -11.50
C GLY A 127 -4.17 3.50 -11.98
N PHE A 128 -4.59 2.33 -11.52
CA PHE A 128 -4.04 1.04 -11.96
C PHE A 128 -4.35 0.75 -13.43
N SER A 129 -5.55 1.05 -13.92
CA SER A 129 -5.94 0.91 -15.33
C SER A 129 -5.09 1.75 -16.28
N SER A 130 -4.47 2.84 -15.80
CA SER A 130 -3.53 3.64 -16.61
C SER A 130 -2.19 2.94 -16.92
N VAL A 131 -1.84 1.89 -16.15
CA VAL A 131 -0.56 1.16 -16.26
C VAL A 131 -0.75 -0.32 -16.62
N PHE A 132 -1.92 -0.87 -16.30
CA PHE A 132 -2.25 -2.28 -16.47
C PHE A 132 -3.59 -2.42 -17.19
N GLU A 133 -3.73 -3.46 -18.02
CA GLU A 133 -5.03 -3.86 -18.54
C GLU A 133 -5.75 -4.65 -17.45
N LEU A 134 -6.72 -4.00 -16.78
CA LEU A 134 -7.51 -4.62 -15.73
C LEU A 134 -8.79 -5.24 -16.30
N ARG A 135 -9.17 -6.38 -15.73
CA ARG A 135 -10.45 -7.03 -15.97
C ARG A 135 -10.96 -7.55 -14.64
N ASP A 136 -12.27 -7.48 -14.46
CA ASP A 136 -12.91 -8.10 -13.31
C ASP A 136 -12.69 -9.60 -13.33
N GLY A 137 -12.44 -10.15 -12.14
CA GLY A 137 -12.19 -11.57 -11.95
C GLY A 137 -12.58 -12.00 -10.55
N GLU A 138 -12.79 -13.30 -10.39
CA GLU A 138 -13.11 -13.94 -9.12
C GLU A 138 -11.97 -14.87 -8.71
N LEU A 139 -11.88 -15.16 -7.41
CA LEU A 139 -10.95 -16.17 -6.92
C LEU A 139 -11.33 -17.53 -7.47
N THR A 140 -10.36 -18.22 -8.06
CA THR A 140 -10.51 -19.61 -8.50
C THR A 140 -10.63 -20.54 -7.30
N GLU A 141 -11.25 -21.72 -7.50
CA GLU A 141 -11.34 -22.74 -6.45
C GLU A 141 -9.96 -23.11 -5.87
N LEU A 142 -8.93 -23.17 -6.72
CA LEU A 142 -7.57 -23.44 -6.31
C LEU A 142 -7.01 -22.34 -5.40
N GLU A 143 -7.26 -21.06 -5.70
CA GLU A 143 -6.82 -19.94 -4.85
C GLU A 143 -7.54 -19.94 -3.51
N VAL A 144 -8.84 -20.26 -3.49
CA VAL A 144 -9.62 -20.42 -2.27
C VAL A 144 -9.09 -21.58 -1.42
N GLU A 145 -8.78 -22.72 -2.05
CA GLU A 145 -8.21 -23.87 -1.36
C GLU A 145 -6.83 -23.54 -0.77
N LEU A 146 -5.92 -22.98 -1.57
CA LEU A 146 -4.58 -22.60 -1.12
C LEU A 146 -4.62 -21.55 0.00
N SER A 147 -5.53 -20.57 -0.08
CA SER A 147 -5.70 -19.58 0.99
C SER A 147 -6.20 -20.22 2.29
N SER A 148 -7.07 -21.22 2.19
CA SER A 148 -7.57 -21.99 3.34
C SER A 148 -6.48 -22.83 4.00
N GLN A 149 -5.60 -23.44 3.20
CA GLN A 149 -4.43 -24.15 3.71
C GLN A 149 -3.45 -23.20 4.44
N LEU A 150 -3.37 -21.91 4.07
CA LEU A 150 -2.50 -20.96 4.76
C LEU A 150 -3.05 -20.47 6.11
N LYS A 151 -4.29 -20.82 6.49
CA LYS A 151 -4.87 -20.41 7.78
C LYS A 151 -4.01 -20.83 8.96
N PHE A 152 -3.52 -22.08 8.99
CA PHE A 152 -2.68 -22.59 10.09
C PHE A 152 -1.44 -21.73 10.34
N LYS A 153 -0.96 -21.02 9.32
CA LYS A 153 0.24 -20.18 9.42
C LYS A 153 -0.12 -18.81 9.97
N TYR A 154 -1.12 -18.15 9.38
CA TYR A 154 -1.48 -16.78 9.76
C TYR A 154 -2.26 -16.68 11.09
N THR A 155 -2.80 -17.79 11.61
CA THR A 155 -3.42 -17.86 12.94
C THR A 155 -2.50 -18.41 14.03
N ASN A 156 -1.25 -18.76 13.70
CA ASN A 156 -0.32 -19.39 14.65
C ASN A 156 0.60 -18.36 15.31
N GLU A 157 0.56 -18.30 16.64
CA GLU A 157 1.35 -17.36 17.44
C GLU A 157 2.87 -17.51 17.22
N ARG A 158 3.36 -18.74 17.03
CA ARG A 158 4.78 -18.96 16.72
C ARG A 158 5.18 -18.33 15.38
N TRP A 159 4.23 -18.17 14.46
CA TRP A 159 4.49 -17.45 13.22
C TRP A 159 4.36 -15.94 13.39
N THR A 160 3.37 -15.46 14.15
CA THR A 160 3.05 -14.03 14.25
C THR A 160 3.90 -13.24 15.26
N TYR A 161 4.44 -13.87 16.32
CA TYR A 161 5.21 -13.18 17.37
C TYR A 161 6.74 -13.36 17.29
N LEU A 162 7.26 -14.35 16.57
CA LEU A 162 8.69 -14.68 16.53
C LEU A 162 9.45 -14.06 15.33
N ARG A 163 8.93 -12.99 14.73
CA ARG A 163 9.55 -12.32 13.57
C ARG A 163 9.85 -10.85 13.83
#